data_AF-A0A1B8GGM0-F1
#
_entry.id   AF-A0A1B8GGM0-F1
#
_cell.length_a   1.000
_cell.length_b   1.000
_cell.length_c   1.000
_cell.angle_alpha   90.00
_cell.angle_beta   90.00
_cell.angle_gamma   90.00
#
_symmetry.space_group_name_H-M   'P 1'
#
loop_
_entity.id
_entity.type
_entity.pdbx_description
1 polymer ?
#
loop_
_entity_poly.entity_id
_entity_poly.type
_entity_poly.pdbx_seq_one_letter_code
_entity_poly.pdbx_strand_id
1 'polypeptide(L)'
;MQYLSLATLVGIATTVSSHGVITSPTPRIAGAVSRAACGTAITLLHKQDVTDHVEGMPQVAAVDSTYHADECNLWLCKGLQLDEEASGPVQTYSPGQVVPIEVYLRILHAGTANVSIVDTASNTVVGSELLYWDSYADEKLPAVPANNTLFSVTIPSDIEEGKCTTAGECVIQWWWYGVGARQTYESCVDFVLAPTAPSSRIRRN
;
A
#
# COMPACT_ATOMS: atom_id res chain seq x y z
N MET A 1 -39.58 1.36 -46.41
CA MET A 1 -39.80 1.69 -44.99
C MET A 1 -38.97 0.69 -44.18
N GLN A 2 -37.76 1.03 -43.74
CA GLN A 2 -37.43 1.89 -42.57
C GLN A 2 -37.23 1.02 -41.32
N TYR A 3 -35.96 0.61 -41.16
CA TYR A 3 -35.17 0.25 -39.97
C TYR A 3 -35.78 -0.62 -38.85
N LEU A 4 -35.34 -1.88 -38.78
CA LEU A 4 -35.23 -2.59 -37.49
C LEU A 4 -34.01 -2.03 -36.74
N SER A 5 -34.24 -1.17 -35.74
CA SER A 5 -33.22 -0.81 -34.76
C SER A 5 -33.08 -1.93 -33.73
N LEU A 6 -32.02 -2.73 -33.82
CA LEU A 6 -31.54 -3.48 -32.65
C LEU A 6 -30.88 -2.49 -31.70
N ALA A 7 -31.59 -2.13 -30.63
CA ALA A 7 -30.98 -1.46 -29.49
C ALA A 7 -30.16 -2.49 -28.70
N THR A 8 -28.84 -2.50 -28.91
CA THR A 8 -27.90 -3.22 -28.04
C THR A 8 -27.82 -2.48 -26.72
N LEU A 9 -28.50 -3.01 -25.70
CA LEU A 9 -28.34 -2.59 -24.32
C LEU A 9 -26.98 -3.10 -23.83
N VAL A 10 -25.93 -2.27 -23.90
CA VAL A 10 -24.64 -2.57 -23.28
C VAL A 10 -24.84 -2.46 -21.76
N GLY A 11 -24.93 -3.62 -21.09
CA GLY A 11 -24.96 -3.67 -19.64
C GLY A 11 -23.63 -3.16 -19.08
N ILE A 12 -23.66 -2.02 -18.39
CA ILE A 12 -22.54 -1.55 -17.57
C ILE A 12 -22.51 -2.50 -16.36
N ALA A 13 -21.55 -3.41 -16.34
CA ALA A 13 -21.27 -4.20 -15.14
C ALA A 13 -20.86 -3.21 -14.03
N THR A 14 -21.71 -3.03 -13.02
CA THR A 14 -21.35 -2.28 -11.83
C THR A 14 -20.34 -3.11 -11.04
N THR A 15 -19.05 -2.88 -11.30
CA THR A 15 -17.98 -3.41 -10.47
C THR A 15 -18.10 -2.75 -9.09
N VAL A 16 -18.58 -3.49 -8.11
CA VAL A 16 -18.49 -3.06 -6.70
C VAL A 16 -17.01 -3.09 -6.37
N SER A 17 -16.43 -1.91 -6.18
CA SER A 17 -15.01 -1.79 -5.86
C SER A 17 -14.80 -1.98 -4.36
N SER A 18 -13.88 -2.84 -3.94
CA SER A 18 -13.41 -2.84 -2.54
C SER A 18 -12.66 -1.55 -2.27
N HIS A 19 -12.47 -1.20 -0.99
CA HIS A 19 -11.80 0.04 -0.62
C HIS A 19 -11.19 -0.08 0.77
N GLY A 20 -9.89 0.20 0.91
CA GLY A 20 -9.22 0.24 2.20
C GLY A 20 -7.88 0.99 2.19
N VAL A 21 -7.43 1.44 3.36
CA VAL A 21 -6.17 2.20 3.53
C VAL A 21 -5.67 2.10 4.97
N ILE A 22 -4.34 2.14 5.20
CA ILE A 22 -3.80 2.38 6.54
C ILE A 22 -4.18 3.80 7.00
N THR A 23 -4.52 3.97 8.27
CA THR A 23 -4.73 5.30 8.88
C THR A 23 -3.69 5.63 9.95
N SER A 24 -3.03 4.62 10.51
CA SER A 24 -1.93 4.79 11.46
C SER A 24 -0.95 3.60 11.37
N PRO A 25 0.37 3.81 11.36
CA PRO A 25 1.06 5.10 11.20
C PRO A 25 0.68 5.79 9.89
N THR A 26 0.98 7.09 9.75
CA THR A 26 0.61 7.84 8.54
C THR A 26 1.21 7.17 7.30
N PRO A 27 0.39 6.72 6.33
CA PRO A 27 0.92 6.15 5.10
C PRO A 27 1.34 7.25 4.13
N ARG A 28 1.99 6.87 3.04
CA ARG A 28 2.13 7.73 1.86
C ARG A 28 0.76 8.22 1.41
N ILE A 29 0.67 9.51 1.13
CA ILE A 29 -0.50 10.13 0.50
C ILE A 29 -0.07 10.96 -0.72
N ALA A 30 -1.01 11.20 -1.63
CA ALA A 30 -0.72 11.88 -2.89
C ALA A 30 -0.30 13.36 -2.67
N GLY A 31 0.99 13.63 -2.86
CA GLY A 31 1.61 14.95 -2.74
C GLY A 31 2.19 15.50 -4.05
N ALA A 32 3.07 16.49 -3.94
CA ALA A 32 3.74 17.11 -5.08
C ALA A 32 4.74 16.15 -5.72
N VAL A 33 5.42 15.33 -4.93
CA VAL A 33 6.38 14.32 -5.42
C VAL A 33 5.64 13.23 -6.20
N SER A 34 4.50 12.76 -5.68
CA SER A 34 3.63 11.80 -6.39
C SER A 34 3.12 12.38 -7.71
N ARG A 35 2.77 13.67 -7.74
CA ARG A 35 2.36 14.34 -8.99
C ARG A 35 3.47 14.44 -10.01
N ALA A 36 4.70 14.67 -9.58
CA ALA A 36 5.86 14.76 -10.46
C ALA A 36 6.13 13.41 -11.15
N ALA A 37 6.07 12.30 -10.41
CA ALA A 37 6.30 10.97 -10.96
C ALA A 37 5.08 10.38 -11.68
N CYS A 38 3.92 10.40 -11.05
CA CYS A 38 2.72 9.70 -11.51
C CYS A 38 1.74 10.57 -12.32
N GLY A 39 2.08 11.85 -12.55
CA GLY A 39 1.22 12.76 -13.28
C GLY A 39 -0.01 13.25 -12.51
N THR A 40 -0.78 14.09 -13.17
CA THR A 40 -1.91 14.80 -12.57
C THR A 40 -3.12 13.90 -12.36
N ALA A 41 -3.41 12.99 -13.29
CA ALA A 41 -4.61 12.18 -13.27
C ALA A 41 -4.58 11.14 -12.13
N ILE A 42 -3.46 10.43 -11.95
CA ILE A 42 -3.27 9.48 -10.85
C ILE A 42 -3.31 10.19 -9.50
N THR A 43 -2.60 11.32 -9.38
CA THR A 43 -2.63 12.14 -8.16
C THR A 43 -4.05 12.59 -7.79
N LEU A 44 -4.84 13.00 -8.78
CA LEU A 44 -6.22 13.42 -8.54
C LEU A 44 -7.10 12.23 -8.13
N LEU A 45 -6.91 11.06 -8.74
CA LEU A 45 -7.63 9.83 -8.41
C LEU A 45 -7.42 9.47 -6.92
N HIS A 46 -6.18 9.46 -6.44
CA HIS A 46 -5.88 9.22 -5.02
C HIS A 46 -6.47 10.29 -4.09
N LYS A 47 -6.47 11.57 -4.50
CA LYS A 47 -7.04 12.67 -3.69
C LYS A 47 -8.57 12.59 -3.61
N GLN A 48 -9.21 12.06 -4.65
CA GLN A 48 -10.66 11.83 -4.65
C GLN A 48 -11.03 10.64 -3.78
N ASP A 49 -10.20 9.59 -3.78
CA ASP A 49 -10.41 8.41 -2.98
C ASP A 49 -9.09 7.78 -2.51
N VAL A 50 -8.70 8.03 -1.26
CA VAL A 50 -7.49 7.45 -0.68
C VAL A 50 -7.58 5.92 -0.49
N THR A 51 -8.79 5.37 -0.58
CA THR A 51 -9.09 3.94 -0.45
C THR A 51 -9.14 3.19 -1.78
N ASP A 52 -8.75 3.85 -2.88
CA ASP A 52 -8.71 3.31 -4.24
C ASP A 52 -7.85 2.03 -4.41
N HIS A 53 -7.98 1.41 -5.58
CA HIS A 53 -7.38 0.13 -5.95
C HIS A 53 -6.48 0.24 -7.19
N VAL A 54 -5.51 -0.66 -7.30
CA VAL A 54 -4.45 -0.59 -8.31
C VAL A 54 -4.97 -0.79 -9.74
N GLU A 55 -5.91 -1.71 -9.97
CA GLU A 55 -6.32 -2.16 -11.31
C GLU A 55 -7.01 -1.09 -12.16
N GLY A 56 -7.53 -0.02 -11.53
CA GLY A 56 -8.14 1.11 -12.24
C GLY A 56 -7.14 2.19 -12.65
N MET A 57 -5.94 2.16 -12.09
CA MET A 57 -4.92 3.19 -12.31
C MET A 57 -4.27 3.12 -13.70
N PRO A 58 -3.96 1.94 -14.28
CA PRO A 58 -3.33 1.87 -15.60
C PRO A 58 -4.13 2.57 -16.71
N GLN A 59 -5.46 2.49 -16.69
CA GLN A 59 -6.30 3.14 -17.70
C GLN A 59 -6.30 4.67 -17.54
N VAL A 60 -6.21 5.16 -16.31
CA VAL A 60 -6.09 6.59 -16.00
C VAL A 60 -4.70 7.12 -16.40
N ALA A 61 -3.63 6.38 -16.09
CA ALA A 61 -2.27 6.70 -16.49
C ALA A 61 -2.09 6.72 -18.01
N ALA A 62 -2.70 5.78 -18.74
CA ALA A 62 -2.53 5.63 -20.18
C ALA A 62 -2.98 6.86 -21.01
N VAL A 63 -3.84 7.71 -20.45
CA VAL A 63 -4.32 8.93 -21.11
C VAL A 63 -3.74 10.22 -20.51
N ASP A 64 -2.87 10.11 -19.51
CA ASP A 64 -2.21 11.25 -18.88
C ASP A 64 -0.81 11.46 -19.46
N SER A 65 -0.63 12.52 -20.24
CA SER A 65 0.68 12.87 -20.81
C SER A 65 1.73 13.29 -19.77
N THR A 66 1.35 13.46 -18.51
CA THR A 66 2.25 13.80 -17.39
C THR A 66 2.63 12.59 -16.54
N TYR A 67 2.22 11.38 -16.92
CA TYR A 67 2.61 10.14 -16.25
C TYR A 67 3.99 9.66 -16.70
N HIS A 68 4.88 9.35 -15.74
CA HIS A 68 6.22 8.83 -15.99
C HIS A 68 6.32 7.38 -15.50
N ALA A 69 6.19 6.41 -16.42
CA ALA A 69 6.10 4.99 -16.09
C ALA A 69 7.37 4.41 -15.43
N ASP A 70 8.52 5.02 -15.70
CA ASP A 70 9.82 4.69 -15.12
C ASP A 70 10.02 5.26 -13.71
N GLU A 71 9.26 6.29 -13.34
CA GLU A 71 9.29 6.90 -12.01
C GLU A 71 8.11 6.48 -11.13
N CYS A 72 7.01 6.02 -11.74
CA CYS A 72 5.78 5.66 -11.06
C CYS A 72 5.41 4.18 -11.27
N ASN A 73 5.74 3.33 -10.29
CA ASN A 73 5.26 1.96 -10.27
C ASN A 73 3.89 1.88 -9.57
N LEU A 74 2.81 1.80 -10.36
CA LEU A 74 1.44 1.68 -9.83
C LEU A 74 1.20 0.42 -9.00
N TRP A 75 2.04 -0.61 -9.13
CA TRP A 75 1.97 -1.89 -8.38
C TRP A 75 2.92 -1.94 -7.19
N LEU A 76 3.31 -0.76 -6.70
CA LEU A 76 4.06 -0.57 -5.46
C LEU A 76 3.55 0.69 -4.78
N CYS A 77 2.90 0.53 -3.64
CA CYS A 77 2.30 1.65 -2.90
C CYS A 77 1.29 2.44 -3.75
N LYS A 78 0.67 1.78 -4.72
CA LYS A 78 -0.21 2.42 -5.72
C LYS A 78 0.47 3.54 -6.53
N GLY A 79 1.80 3.53 -6.63
CA GLY A 79 2.59 4.60 -7.25
C GLY A 79 2.86 5.81 -6.33
N LEU A 80 2.31 5.84 -5.12
CA LEU A 80 2.53 6.94 -4.18
C LEU A 80 4.00 7.03 -3.79
N GLN A 81 4.57 8.23 -3.93
CA GLN A 81 5.97 8.53 -3.66
C GLN A 81 6.16 8.99 -2.20
N LEU A 82 7.37 8.82 -1.67
CA LEU A 82 7.74 9.44 -0.39
C LEU A 82 7.68 10.97 -0.55
N ASP A 83 6.85 11.60 0.27
CA ASP A 83 6.64 13.03 0.31
C ASP A 83 6.37 13.42 1.77
N GLU A 84 7.41 13.86 2.49
CA GLU A 84 7.29 14.20 3.92
C GLU A 84 6.46 15.47 4.16
N GLU A 85 6.30 16.34 3.15
CA GLU A 85 5.42 17.51 3.24
C GLU A 85 3.96 17.05 3.24
N ALA A 86 3.61 16.06 2.42
CA ALA A 86 2.27 15.50 2.37
C ALA A 86 2.00 14.49 3.50
N SER A 87 2.93 13.57 3.75
CA SER A 87 2.72 12.39 4.60
C SER A 87 3.29 12.53 6.01
N GLY A 88 4.01 13.63 6.29
CA GLY A 88 4.76 13.80 7.54
C GLY A 88 6.10 13.06 7.54
N PRO A 89 6.83 13.13 8.66
CA PRO A 89 8.20 12.61 8.75
C PRO A 89 8.25 11.08 8.65
N VAL A 90 9.33 10.57 8.06
CA VAL A 90 9.64 9.13 8.03
C VAL A 90 9.77 8.56 9.44
N GLN A 91 9.19 7.38 9.67
CA GLN A 91 9.23 6.71 10.96
C GLN A 91 10.64 6.18 11.26
N THR A 92 11.04 6.09 12.52
CA THR A 92 12.29 5.44 12.91
C THR A 92 11.99 4.26 13.81
N TYR A 93 12.38 3.06 13.40
CA TYR A 93 12.13 1.83 14.14
C TYR A 93 13.40 1.05 14.44
N SER A 94 13.39 0.27 15.52
CA SER A 94 14.46 -0.69 15.83
C SER A 94 14.01 -2.13 15.53
N PRO A 95 14.93 -3.04 15.18
CA PRO A 95 14.62 -4.47 15.16
C PRO A 95 14.00 -4.93 16.48
N GLY A 96 12.95 -5.74 16.40
CA GLY A 96 12.15 -6.21 17.54
C GLY A 96 11.11 -5.20 18.05
N GLN A 97 11.05 -3.98 17.51
CA GLN A 97 10.02 -3.03 17.88
C GLN A 97 8.64 -3.48 17.38
N VAL A 98 7.65 -3.41 18.26
CA VAL A 98 6.23 -3.64 17.91
C VAL A 98 5.64 -2.34 17.39
N VAL A 99 5.05 -2.39 16.20
CA VAL A 99 4.40 -1.25 15.53
C VAL A 99 2.91 -1.54 15.43
N PRO A 100 2.04 -0.76 16.08
CA PRO A 100 0.60 -0.87 15.89
C PRO A 100 0.22 -0.32 14.51
N ILE A 101 -0.68 -1.01 13.81
CA ILE A 101 -1.22 -0.60 12.52
C ILE A 101 -2.74 -0.57 12.58
N GLU A 102 -3.30 0.55 12.15
CA GLU A 102 -4.73 0.77 11.97
C GLU A 102 -5.07 0.84 10.48
N VAL A 103 -6.11 0.13 10.08
CA VAL A 103 -6.62 0.09 8.72
C VAL A 103 -8.09 0.47 8.73
N TYR A 104 -8.45 1.40 7.84
CA TYR A 104 -9.83 1.70 7.51
C TYR A 104 -10.27 0.88 6.31
N LEU A 105 -11.32 0.08 6.47
CA LEU A 105 -11.96 -0.69 5.40
C LEU A 105 -13.32 -0.07 5.07
N ARG A 106 -13.44 0.55 3.90
CA ARG A 106 -14.65 1.24 3.47
C ARG A 106 -15.64 0.30 2.80
N ILE A 107 -15.17 -0.60 1.95
CA ILE A 107 -15.99 -1.62 1.27
C ILE A 107 -15.28 -2.96 1.36
N LEU A 108 -15.95 -3.95 1.94
CA LEU A 108 -15.42 -5.27 2.28
C LEU A 108 -15.54 -6.24 1.11
N HIS A 109 -14.48 -7.00 0.86
CA HIS A 109 -14.45 -8.09 -0.13
C HIS A 109 -13.51 -9.20 0.32
N ALA A 110 -14.05 -10.41 0.45
CA ALA A 110 -13.33 -11.58 0.89
C ALA A 110 -12.10 -11.82 0.01
N GLY A 111 -10.97 -12.04 0.66
CA GLY A 111 -9.72 -12.40 0.00
C GLY A 111 -8.59 -12.59 0.99
N THR A 112 -7.36 -12.30 0.55
CA THR A 112 -6.14 -12.49 1.34
C THR A 112 -5.43 -11.17 1.54
N ALA A 113 -4.75 -11.01 2.67
CA ALA A 113 -3.94 -9.82 2.93
C ALA A 113 -2.62 -10.22 3.59
N ASN A 114 -1.62 -9.34 3.46
CA ASN A 114 -0.39 -9.45 4.22
C ASN A 114 0.18 -8.09 4.59
N VAL A 115 1.15 -8.13 5.51
CA VAL A 115 2.03 -7.00 5.79
C VAL A 115 3.47 -7.46 5.64
N SER A 116 4.23 -6.74 4.84
CA SER A 116 5.64 -7.04 4.55
C SER A 116 6.46 -5.76 4.55
N ILE A 117 7.77 -5.89 4.75
CA ILE A 117 8.71 -4.81 4.41
C ILE A 117 9.09 -5.01 2.94
N VAL A 118 8.98 -3.94 2.15
CA VAL A 118 9.24 -3.98 0.70
C VAL A 118 10.35 -2.99 0.37
N ASP A 119 11.36 -3.45 -0.38
CA ASP A 119 12.36 -2.60 -1.02
C ASP A 119 11.71 -1.88 -2.21
N THR A 120 11.75 -0.55 -2.19
CA THR A 120 10.98 0.24 -3.15
C THR A 120 11.63 0.32 -4.53
N ALA A 121 12.93 0.08 -4.63
CA ALA A 121 13.66 0.13 -5.90
C ALA A 121 13.42 -1.14 -6.73
N SER A 122 13.34 -2.29 -6.07
CA SER A 122 13.18 -3.61 -6.70
C SER A 122 11.75 -4.15 -6.63
N ASN A 123 10.89 -3.56 -5.79
CA ASN A 123 9.56 -4.07 -5.46
C ASN A 123 9.60 -5.52 -4.96
N THR A 124 10.48 -5.79 -3.99
CA THR A 124 10.67 -7.13 -3.40
C THR A 124 10.58 -7.11 -1.88
N VAL A 125 10.11 -8.21 -1.29
CA VAL A 125 10.02 -8.35 0.16
C VAL A 125 11.43 -8.45 0.76
N VAL A 126 11.65 -7.72 1.86
CA VAL A 126 12.89 -7.71 2.65
C VAL A 126 12.63 -8.40 3.98
N GLY A 127 13.49 -9.37 4.31
CA GLY A 127 13.34 -10.17 5.52
C GLY A 127 12.10 -11.08 5.47
N SER A 128 11.61 -11.47 6.64
CA SER A 128 10.40 -12.29 6.76
C SER A 128 9.11 -11.46 6.58
N GLU A 129 8.07 -12.09 6.01
CA GLU A 129 6.71 -11.53 6.03
C GLU A 129 6.25 -11.27 7.47
N LEU A 130 5.65 -10.12 7.73
CA LEU A 130 5.33 -9.70 9.10
C LEU A 130 4.01 -10.30 9.59
N LEU A 131 3.02 -10.40 8.71
CA LEU A 131 1.68 -10.87 9.03
C LEU A 131 0.95 -11.32 7.77
N TYR A 132 0.12 -12.36 7.88
CA TYR A 132 -0.66 -12.90 6.78
C TYR A 132 -2.07 -13.30 7.23
N TRP A 133 -3.04 -13.07 6.36
CA TRP A 133 -4.41 -13.55 6.48
C TRP A 133 -4.81 -14.33 5.23
N ASP A 134 -5.20 -15.58 5.43
CA ASP A 134 -5.82 -16.44 4.41
C ASP A 134 -7.28 -16.05 4.12
N SER A 135 -7.94 -15.42 5.09
CA SER A 135 -9.26 -14.80 4.98
C SER A 135 -9.24 -13.39 5.59
N TYR A 136 -9.50 -12.39 4.76
CA TYR A 136 -9.46 -10.98 5.13
C TYR A 136 -10.66 -10.22 4.56
N ALA A 137 -11.18 -9.27 5.34
CA ALA A 137 -12.30 -8.39 4.96
C ALA A 137 -13.51 -9.14 4.37
N ASP A 138 -13.81 -10.35 4.85
CA ASP A 138 -14.89 -11.19 4.34
C ASP A 138 -16.27 -10.62 4.73
N GLU A 139 -16.98 -10.10 3.74
CA GLU A 139 -18.30 -9.49 3.86
C GLU A 139 -19.41 -10.48 4.21
N LYS A 140 -19.13 -11.80 4.17
CA LYS A 140 -20.08 -12.85 4.55
C LYS A 140 -20.04 -13.18 6.04
N LEU A 141 -19.01 -12.73 6.76
CA LEU A 141 -18.92 -12.91 8.20
C LEU A 141 -19.93 -12.01 8.92
N PRO A 142 -20.46 -12.43 10.08
CA PRO A 142 -21.42 -11.63 10.85
C PRO A 142 -20.83 -10.29 11.35
N ALA A 143 -19.51 -10.22 11.46
CA ALA A 143 -18.76 -9.01 11.77
C ALA A 143 -17.34 -9.13 11.20
N VAL A 144 -16.72 -7.99 10.90
CA VAL A 144 -15.31 -7.93 10.51
C VAL A 144 -14.44 -8.33 11.71
N PRO A 145 -13.53 -9.32 11.57
CA PRO A 145 -12.53 -9.62 12.59
C PRO A 145 -11.76 -8.37 13.02
N ALA A 146 -11.62 -8.15 14.34
CA ALA A 146 -10.99 -6.94 14.87
C ALA A 146 -9.54 -6.74 14.38
N ASN A 147 -8.82 -7.83 14.17
CA ASN A 147 -7.46 -7.83 13.64
C ASN A 147 -7.36 -7.49 12.15
N ASN A 148 -8.47 -7.28 11.43
CA ASN A 148 -8.45 -6.74 10.06
C ASN A 148 -8.39 -5.20 10.03
N THR A 149 -8.66 -4.53 11.15
CA THR A 149 -8.64 -3.05 11.21
C THR A 149 -7.68 -2.51 12.27
N LEU A 150 -7.27 -3.34 13.22
CA LEU A 150 -6.30 -2.98 14.24
C LEU A 150 -5.45 -4.20 14.62
N PHE A 151 -4.16 -4.14 14.31
CA PHE A 151 -3.20 -5.20 14.59
C PHE A 151 -1.82 -4.62 14.91
N SER A 152 -0.84 -5.47 15.14
CA SER A 152 0.56 -5.03 15.29
C SER A 152 1.49 -5.95 14.55
N VAL A 153 2.57 -5.38 14.04
CA VAL A 153 3.68 -6.11 13.43
C VAL A 153 4.94 -5.90 14.24
N THR A 154 5.88 -6.83 14.17
CA THR A 154 7.19 -6.68 14.80
C THR A 154 8.23 -6.46 13.72
N ILE A 155 9.04 -5.40 13.83
CA ILE A 155 10.14 -5.15 12.90
C ILE A 155 11.12 -6.32 13.00
N PRO A 156 11.40 -7.03 11.91
CA PRO A 156 12.15 -8.26 11.99
C PRO A 156 13.64 -7.97 12.13
N SER A 157 14.37 -8.91 12.72
CA SER A 157 15.81 -8.82 12.93
C SER A 157 16.63 -9.43 11.79
N ASP A 158 15.97 -10.01 10.78
CA ASP A 158 16.59 -10.68 9.63
C ASP A 158 16.72 -9.77 8.40
N ILE A 159 16.62 -8.45 8.59
CA ILE A 159 16.92 -7.45 7.58
C ILE A 159 18.44 -7.36 7.42
N GLU A 160 18.92 -7.41 6.17
CA GLU A 160 20.34 -7.28 5.83
C GLU A 160 20.96 -6.00 6.44
N GLU A 161 22.19 -6.11 6.93
CA GLU A 161 22.90 -4.95 7.49
C GLU A 161 23.03 -3.82 6.46
N GLY A 162 22.67 -2.61 6.85
CA GLY A 162 22.67 -1.44 5.96
C GLY A 162 21.40 -1.28 5.13
N LYS A 163 20.49 -2.25 5.14
CA LYS A 163 19.21 -2.18 4.43
C LYS A 163 18.17 -1.37 5.21
N CYS A 164 17.30 -0.67 4.49
CA CYS A 164 16.23 0.16 5.05
C CYS A 164 16.75 1.26 5.99
N THR A 165 17.92 1.83 5.70
CA THR A 165 18.57 2.86 6.52
C THR A 165 18.39 4.27 5.93
N THR A 166 17.91 4.34 4.69
CA THR A 166 17.62 5.61 3.99
C THR A 166 16.12 5.77 3.81
N ALA A 167 15.63 7.00 4.00
CA ALA A 167 14.22 7.33 3.79
C ALA A 167 13.78 6.94 2.37
N GLY A 168 12.66 6.22 2.28
CA GLY A 168 12.09 5.76 1.01
C GLY A 168 12.75 4.52 0.42
N GLU A 169 13.84 4.00 1.00
CA GLU A 169 14.47 2.74 0.56
C GLU A 169 13.54 1.54 0.79
N CYS A 170 12.87 1.54 1.95
CA CYS A 170 11.91 0.50 2.32
C CYS A 170 10.61 1.12 2.84
N VAL A 171 9.55 0.33 2.74
CA VAL A 171 8.23 0.64 3.32
C VAL A 171 7.69 -0.57 4.05
N ILE A 172 6.91 -0.34 5.12
CA ILE A 172 5.97 -1.35 5.59
C ILE A 172 4.75 -1.26 4.68
N GLN A 173 4.51 -2.29 3.88
CA GLN A 173 3.38 -2.36 2.96
C GLN A 173 2.30 -3.26 3.57
N TRP A 174 1.09 -2.73 3.69
CA TRP A 174 -0.12 -3.54 3.79
C TRP A 174 -0.66 -3.76 2.38
N TRP A 175 -0.86 -5.01 2.01
CA TRP A 175 -1.39 -5.44 0.73
C TRP A 175 -2.62 -6.31 0.95
N TRP A 176 -3.68 -6.08 0.19
CA TRP A 176 -4.90 -6.87 0.24
C TRP A 176 -5.44 -7.08 -1.17
N TYR A 177 -5.78 -8.34 -1.49
CA TYR A 177 -6.47 -8.69 -2.72
C TYR A 177 -7.87 -9.21 -2.44
N GLY A 178 -8.88 -8.48 -2.92
CA GLY A 178 -10.29 -8.89 -2.87
C GLY A 178 -10.63 -9.80 -4.04
N VAL A 179 -10.92 -11.09 -3.77
CA VAL A 179 -11.07 -12.12 -4.81
C VAL A 179 -12.31 -11.87 -5.68
N GLY A 180 -13.44 -11.52 -5.05
CA GLY A 180 -14.69 -11.26 -5.76
C GLY A 180 -14.61 -10.00 -6.64
N ALA A 181 -13.90 -8.98 -6.18
CA ALA A 181 -13.73 -7.72 -6.89
C ALA A 181 -12.61 -7.77 -7.94
N ARG A 182 -11.65 -8.70 -7.76
CA ARG A 182 -10.41 -8.82 -8.53
C ARG A 182 -9.57 -7.54 -8.45
N GLN A 183 -9.43 -7.03 -7.24
CA GLN A 183 -8.81 -5.75 -6.97
C GLN A 183 -7.77 -5.83 -5.87
N THR A 184 -6.74 -5.02 -6.00
CA THR A 184 -5.59 -4.91 -5.11
C THR A 184 -5.60 -3.57 -4.41
N TYR A 185 -5.38 -3.60 -3.09
CA TYR A 185 -5.27 -2.44 -2.21
C TYR A 185 -3.90 -2.46 -1.58
N GLU A 186 -3.25 -1.30 -1.62
CA GLU A 186 -1.93 -1.13 -1.03
C GLU A 186 -1.90 0.15 -0.21
N SER A 187 -1.19 0.10 0.91
CA SER A 187 -0.85 1.27 1.70
C SER A 187 0.53 1.08 2.29
N CYS A 188 1.37 2.12 2.21
CA CYS A 188 2.78 2.03 2.55
C CYS A 188 3.13 3.05 3.62
N VAL A 189 3.83 2.62 4.66
CA VAL A 189 4.39 3.47 5.70
C VAL A 189 5.91 3.52 5.51
N ASP A 190 6.44 4.72 5.32
CA ASP A 190 7.88 4.94 5.23
C ASP A 190 8.54 4.86 6.61
N PHE A 191 9.65 4.14 6.68
CA PHE A 191 10.46 4.06 7.89
C PHE A 191 11.95 3.94 7.55
N VAL A 192 12.79 4.18 8.55
CA VAL A 192 14.20 3.80 8.58
C VAL A 192 14.50 2.95 9.81
N LEU A 193 15.45 2.03 9.68
CA LEU A 193 16.01 1.31 10.81
C LEU A 193 16.99 2.19 11.57
N ALA A 194 16.78 2.28 12.88
CA ALA A 194 17.73 2.88 13.79
C ALA A 194 19.07 2.11 13.75
N PRO A 195 20.22 2.80 13.82
CA PRO A 195 21.51 2.13 13.90
C PRO A 195 21.54 1.16 15.08
N THR A 196 21.92 -0.08 14.83
CA THR A 196 22.14 -1.06 15.91
C THR A 196 23.20 -0.51 16.85
N ALA A 197 22.85 -0.31 18.12
CA ALA A 197 23.82 0.15 19.11
C ALA A 197 25.01 -0.83 19.14
N PRO A 198 26.27 -0.35 19.12
CA PRO A 198 27.42 -1.24 19.17
C PRO A 198 27.36 -2.07 20.45
N SER A 199 27.33 -3.40 20.30
CA SER A 199 27.46 -4.36 21.40
C SER A 199 28.66 -3.95 22.24
N SER A 200 28.45 -3.59 23.50
CA SER A 200 29.54 -3.33 24.43
C SER A 200 30.27 -4.67 24.67
N ARG A 201 31.27 -4.96 23.85
CA ARG A 201 32.26 -5.98 24.19
C ARG A 201 32.98 -5.43 25.41
N ILE A 202 32.59 -5.95 26.58
CA ILE A 202 33.31 -5.80 27.83
C ILE A 202 34.78 -6.16 27.52
N ARG A 203 35.64 -5.15 27.44
CA ARG A 203 37.09 -5.34 27.49
C ARG A 203 37.36 -5.86 28.90
N ARG A 204 37.52 -7.17 29.03
CA ARG A 204 38.21 -7.74 30.20
C ARG A 204 39.68 -7.40 30.02
N ASN A 205 40.17 -6.53 30.90
CA ASN A 205 41.61 -6.26 31.08
C ASN A 205 42.31 -7.53 31.57
#